data_AF-A0A7S3MEQ1-F1
#
_entry.id   AF-A0A7S3MEQ1-F1
#
_cell.length_a   1.000
_cell.length_b   1.000
_cell.length_c   1.000
_cell.angle_alpha   90.00
_cell.angle_beta   90.00
_cell.angle_gamma   90.00
#
_symmetry.space_group_name_H-M   'P 1'
#
loop_
_entity.id
_entity.type
_entity.pdbx_description
1 polymer ?
#
loop_
_entity_poly.entity_id
_entity_poly.type
_entity_poly.pdbx_seq_one_letter_code
_entity_poly.pdbx_strand_id
1 'polypeptide(L)'
;CSLTRRLAVPMAPSPELKESLVNGVVVKDVESGDKPDDSSHQGVFLYRLPFSSQSYYMLRPVENVHIYVWIIKDLSWSQDWYYPTLIFGALALLWCGMLLLEAIRARSVYEVYMITGTTLWLAANYTWMAGEVINNDDAKVVPPSAIMMESAIAWFLLYYLVLKPFKLLTIDDEHTERLRAVGLYSRFSFFENWREYEHVHTLLWLCKDLCWNQDQPIPWVIFIIPTLLVGLDFVYITWNTKRMFIDCCHYASQFLWVAGNALWAMGEVFDFKYSDDDQPPHPLFHPTAEAAHKMRWWSSVCLFCAIVPLVLLYLVWYPLTCLELIKAADIEENKHVKNVLFGCGDAKDVADIVEEEVKPPLAHVKSIGTNAL
;
A
#
# COMPACT_ATOMS: atom_id res chain seq x y z
N CYS A 1 16.67 52.00 19.95
CA CYS A 1 17.22 51.71 18.62
C CYS A 1 16.54 50.46 18.09
N SER A 2 15.42 50.55 17.37
CA SER A 2 15.34 50.77 15.91
C SER A 2 16.10 49.68 15.15
N LEU A 3 15.53 48.87 14.24
CA LEU A 3 14.52 49.18 13.23
C LEU A 3 13.90 47.88 12.72
N THR A 4 12.57 47.86 12.71
CA THR A 4 11.71 47.09 11.80
C THR A 4 11.85 47.59 10.36
N ARG A 5 11.88 46.69 9.36
CA ARG A 5 11.35 46.99 8.03
C ARG A 5 10.77 45.73 7.35
N ARG A 6 9.44 45.72 7.33
CA ARG A 6 8.58 44.87 6.49
C ARG A 6 8.70 45.35 5.03
N LEU A 7 8.74 44.41 4.10
CA LEU A 7 8.44 44.67 2.68
C LEU A 7 6.96 44.35 2.47
N ALA A 8 6.17 45.38 2.19
CA ALA A 8 4.80 45.26 1.73
C ALA A 8 4.80 45.19 0.20
N VAL A 9 4.21 44.14 -0.35
CA VAL A 9 3.89 44.03 -1.78
C VAL A 9 2.48 44.63 -1.98
N PRO A 10 2.27 45.52 -2.97
CA PRO A 10 0.94 46.07 -3.24
C PRO A 10 0.04 45.00 -3.85
N MET A 11 -1.08 44.70 -3.20
CA MET A 11 -2.17 43.92 -3.78
C MET A 11 -2.88 44.74 -4.87
N ALA A 12 -3.08 44.13 -6.03
CA ALA A 12 -3.94 44.65 -7.08
C ALA A 12 -5.41 44.68 -6.60
N PRO A 13 -6.21 45.68 -7.02
CA PRO A 13 -7.61 45.75 -6.65
C PRO A 13 -8.40 44.57 -7.24
N SER A 14 -9.15 43.88 -6.39
CA SER A 14 -10.11 42.86 -6.80
C SER A 14 -11.22 43.49 -7.63
N PRO A 15 -11.73 42.81 -8.69
CA PRO A 15 -12.90 43.29 -9.41
C PRO A 15 -14.12 43.32 -8.48
N GLU A 16 -14.79 44.48 -8.43
CA GLU A 16 -16.06 44.69 -7.73
C GLU A 16 -17.13 43.74 -8.30
N LEU A 17 -17.55 42.76 -7.51
CA LEU A 17 -18.78 42.02 -7.76
C LEU A 17 -19.97 42.90 -7.35
N LYS A 18 -20.75 43.37 -8.32
CA LYS A 18 -22.05 44.00 -8.04
C LYS A 18 -23.07 42.90 -7.74
N GLU A 19 -23.34 42.67 -6.46
CA GLU A 19 -24.50 41.88 -6.01
C GLU A 19 -25.72 42.80 -5.89
N SER A 20 -26.72 42.62 -6.76
CA SER A 20 -28.06 43.18 -6.56
C SER A 20 -28.95 42.16 -5.86
N LEU A 21 -29.28 42.45 -4.61
CA LEU A 21 -30.22 41.69 -3.78
C LEU A 21 -31.66 41.96 -4.21
N VAL A 22 -32.37 40.92 -4.68
CA VAL A 22 -33.84 40.90 -4.71
C VAL A 22 -34.30 39.59 -4.08
N ASN A 23 -35.08 39.69 -2.98
CA ASN A 23 -35.79 38.60 -2.30
C ASN A 23 -34.97 37.44 -1.71
N GLY A 24 -33.79 37.70 -1.13
CA GLY A 24 -33.16 36.79 -0.15
C GLY A 24 -32.79 35.39 -0.65
N VAL A 25 -32.85 35.16 -1.96
CA VAL A 25 -32.40 33.92 -2.62
C VAL A 25 -31.42 34.34 -3.72
N VAL A 26 -30.20 33.85 -3.61
CA VAL A 26 -29.17 34.03 -4.64
C VAL A 26 -29.55 33.14 -5.83
N VAL A 27 -30.31 33.68 -6.77
CA VAL A 27 -30.54 33.06 -8.08
C VAL A 27 -29.47 33.63 -9.01
N LYS A 28 -28.50 32.78 -9.39
CA LYS A 28 -27.62 33.09 -10.51
C LYS A 28 -28.42 32.89 -11.79
N ASP A 29 -28.79 33.98 -12.44
CA ASP A 29 -29.28 33.95 -13.81
C ASP A 29 -28.12 33.50 -14.71
N VAL A 30 -28.17 32.24 -15.14
CA VAL A 30 -27.34 31.71 -16.22
C VAL A 30 -28.00 32.15 -17.51
N GLU A 31 -27.41 33.17 -18.15
CA GLU A 31 -27.78 33.59 -19.49
C GLU A 31 -27.75 32.39 -20.44
N SER A 32 -28.90 32.11 -21.03
CA SER A 32 -29.09 31.18 -22.12
C SER A 32 -28.43 31.74 -23.39
N GLY A 33 -27.16 31.43 -23.61
CA GLY A 33 -26.41 31.82 -24.80
C GLY A 33 -25.33 30.79 -25.08
N ASP A 34 -25.41 30.18 -26.25
CA ASP A 34 -24.53 29.16 -26.83
C ASP A 34 -24.67 27.75 -26.24
N LYS A 35 -25.22 26.85 -27.07
CA LYS A 35 -25.11 25.39 -26.90
C LYS A 35 -23.62 25.05 -26.90
N PRO A 36 -23.04 24.62 -25.77
CA PRO A 36 -21.69 24.07 -25.80
C PRO A 36 -21.73 22.80 -26.65
N ASP A 37 -20.76 22.70 -27.55
CA ASP A 37 -20.51 21.53 -28.37
C ASP A 37 -20.28 20.33 -27.44
N ASP A 38 -21.27 19.42 -27.41
CA ASP A 38 -21.36 18.22 -26.56
C ASP A 38 -20.34 17.13 -26.97
N SER A 39 -19.30 17.51 -27.70
CA SER A 39 -18.19 16.67 -28.14
C SER A 39 -17.05 16.62 -27.11
N SER A 40 -17.16 17.36 -26.00
CA SER A 40 -16.14 17.41 -24.94
C SER A 40 -16.57 16.77 -23.61
N HIS A 41 -17.81 16.29 -23.50
CA HIS A 41 -18.20 15.48 -22.36
C HIS A 41 -17.62 14.09 -22.49
N GLN A 42 -16.54 13.92 -21.73
CA GLN A 42 -16.31 12.72 -20.93
C GLN A 42 -16.29 11.46 -21.79
N GLY A 43 -15.08 10.98 -22.06
CA GLY A 43 -14.83 9.55 -21.96
C GLY A 43 -15.25 9.09 -20.57
N VAL A 44 -16.56 8.96 -20.36
CA VAL A 44 -17.18 8.19 -19.30
C VAL A 44 -16.50 6.85 -19.48
N PHE A 45 -15.53 6.60 -18.59
CA PHE A 45 -14.82 5.35 -18.49
C PHE A 45 -15.89 4.32 -18.15
N LEU A 46 -16.54 3.84 -19.21
CA LEU A 46 -17.62 2.89 -19.16
C LEU A 46 -16.93 1.59 -18.78
N TYR A 47 -16.87 1.35 -17.47
CA TYR A 47 -16.77 0.04 -16.86
C TYR A 47 -17.95 -0.79 -17.40
N ARG A 48 -17.82 -1.27 -18.64
CA ARG A 48 -18.90 -1.93 -19.39
C ARG A 48 -18.80 -3.46 -19.36
N LEU A 49 -17.88 -4.02 -18.59
CA LEU A 49 -17.80 -5.45 -18.31
C LEU A 49 -17.33 -5.66 -16.86
N PRO A 50 -17.79 -6.69 -16.13
CA PRO A 50 -16.96 -7.21 -15.06
C PRO A 50 -15.72 -7.82 -15.74
N PHE A 51 -14.54 -7.41 -15.31
CA PHE A 51 -13.26 -7.83 -15.88
C PHE A 51 -13.04 -7.41 -17.35
N SER A 52 -12.71 -6.12 -17.53
CA SER A 52 -11.91 -5.71 -18.67
C SER A 52 -10.44 -6.04 -18.40
N SER A 53 -9.60 -6.12 -19.45
CA SER A 53 -8.14 -6.17 -19.28
C SER A 53 -7.64 -5.03 -18.38
N GLN A 54 -8.30 -3.87 -18.38
CA GLN A 54 -8.01 -2.75 -17.45
C GLN A 54 -8.23 -3.09 -15.97
N SER A 55 -9.07 -4.07 -15.64
CA SER A 55 -9.25 -4.56 -14.26
C SER A 55 -8.07 -5.42 -13.79
N TYR A 56 -7.47 -6.20 -14.69
CA TYR A 56 -6.21 -6.92 -14.45
C TYR A 56 -4.99 -5.98 -14.52
N TYR A 57 -5.06 -4.93 -15.34
CA TYR A 57 -4.16 -3.78 -15.34
C TYR A 57 -4.53 -2.71 -14.31
N MET A 58 -5.42 -2.98 -13.34
CA MET A 58 -5.37 -2.21 -12.10
C MET A 58 -4.04 -2.60 -11.47
N LEU A 59 -3.02 -1.77 -11.73
CA LEU A 59 -1.56 -1.99 -11.64
C LEU A 59 -1.04 -2.99 -10.60
N ARG A 60 -1.75 -3.20 -9.49
CA ARG A 60 -1.30 -3.86 -8.27
C ARG A 60 -0.84 -5.32 -8.41
N PRO A 61 -1.54 -6.25 -9.09
CA PRO A 61 -1.06 -7.63 -9.16
C PRO A 61 0.30 -7.73 -9.85
N VAL A 62 0.54 -6.88 -10.85
CA VAL A 62 1.81 -6.78 -11.60
C VAL A 62 2.86 -6.04 -10.77
N GLU A 63 2.49 -4.94 -10.12
CA GLU A 63 3.38 -4.23 -9.19
C GLU A 63 3.89 -5.16 -8.09
N ASN A 64 3.02 -5.97 -7.51
CA ASN A 64 3.34 -6.81 -6.35
C ASN A 64 4.07 -8.12 -6.69
N VAL A 65 4.35 -8.42 -7.97
CA VAL A 65 5.11 -9.63 -8.35
C VAL A 65 6.46 -9.70 -7.64
N HIS A 66 7.14 -8.55 -7.46
CA HIS A 66 8.40 -8.53 -6.70
C HIS A 66 8.22 -9.06 -5.28
N ILE A 67 7.11 -8.75 -4.60
CA ILE A 67 6.80 -9.25 -3.25
C ILE A 67 6.61 -10.76 -3.27
N TYR A 68 5.90 -11.33 -4.25
CA TYR A 68 5.68 -12.79 -4.28
C TYR A 68 6.97 -13.55 -4.49
N VAL A 69 7.80 -13.05 -5.40
CA VAL A 69 9.12 -13.60 -5.64
C VAL A 69 9.97 -13.46 -4.37
N TRP A 70 9.83 -12.35 -3.65
CA TRP A 70 10.50 -12.14 -2.37
C TRP A 70 10.02 -13.09 -1.26
N ILE A 71 8.73 -13.41 -1.20
CA ILE A 71 8.19 -14.40 -0.27
C ILE A 71 8.82 -15.78 -0.51
N ILE A 72 8.93 -16.18 -1.78
CA ILE A 72 9.55 -17.46 -2.15
C ILE A 72 11.04 -17.44 -1.79
N LYS A 73 11.71 -16.30 -1.98
CA LYS A 73 13.09 -16.08 -1.52
C LYS A 73 13.20 -16.28 -0.01
N ASP A 74 12.38 -15.61 0.80
CA ASP A 74 12.45 -15.70 2.26
C ASP A 74 12.09 -17.09 2.77
N LEU A 75 11.10 -17.75 2.15
CA LEU A 75 10.81 -19.15 2.44
C LEU A 75 12.04 -20.03 2.17
N SER A 76 12.66 -19.87 1.00
CA SER A 76 13.87 -20.62 0.64
C SER A 76 15.01 -20.35 1.61
N TRP A 77 15.18 -19.11 2.04
CA TRP A 77 16.22 -18.72 2.98
C TRP A 77 16.00 -19.31 4.36
N SER A 78 14.76 -19.28 4.87
CA SER A 78 14.40 -19.91 6.15
C SER A 78 14.57 -21.43 6.16
N GLN A 79 14.81 -22.03 4.99
CA GLN A 79 15.01 -23.45 4.76
C GLN A 79 16.46 -23.79 4.36
N ASP A 80 17.37 -22.82 4.45
CA ASP A 80 18.77 -22.91 4.03
C ASP A 80 18.95 -23.33 2.56
N TRP A 81 17.96 -23.02 1.71
CA TRP A 81 18.02 -23.25 0.27
C TRP A 81 18.66 -22.04 -0.42
N TYR A 82 19.99 -21.99 -0.38
CA TYR A 82 20.75 -20.85 -0.87
C TYR A 82 20.57 -20.56 -2.36
N TYR A 83 20.56 -21.58 -3.23
CA TYR A 83 20.40 -21.34 -4.68
C TYR A 83 19.02 -20.75 -5.04
N PRO A 84 17.88 -21.34 -4.60
CA PRO A 84 16.58 -20.70 -4.80
C PRO A 84 16.52 -19.29 -4.23
N THR A 85 17.08 -19.07 -3.04
CA THR A 85 17.16 -17.72 -2.43
C THR A 85 17.83 -16.72 -3.36
N LEU A 86 19.02 -17.03 -3.88
CA LEU A 86 19.75 -16.12 -4.76
C LEU A 86 19.01 -15.87 -6.07
N ILE A 87 18.37 -16.90 -6.64
CA ILE A 87 17.61 -16.79 -7.89
C ILE A 87 16.39 -15.89 -7.69
N PHE A 88 15.55 -16.19 -6.69
CA PHE A 88 14.34 -15.42 -6.45
C PHE A 88 14.66 -14.00 -5.96
N GLY A 89 15.67 -13.81 -5.11
CA GLY A 89 16.14 -12.46 -4.74
C GLY A 89 16.54 -11.61 -5.95
N ALA A 90 17.28 -12.21 -6.90
CA ALA A 90 17.65 -11.52 -8.14
C ALA A 90 16.44 -11.23 -9.05
N LEU A 91 15.50 -12.17 -9.17
CA LEU A 91 14.28 -11.98 -9.95
C LEU A 91 13.41 -10.83 -9.41
N ALA A 92 13.31 -10.69 -8.08
CA ALA A 92 12.57 -9.58 -7.46
C ALA A 92 13.23 -8.23 -7.74
N LEU A 93 14.57 -8.16 -7.70
CA LEU A 93 15.32 -6.96 -8.07
C LEU A 93 15.15 -6.61 -9.55
N LEU A 94 15.23 -7.59 -10.45
CA LEU A 94 14.97 -7.41 -11.87
C LEU A 94 13.56 -6.86 -12.11
N TRP A 95 12.56 -7.40 -11.38
CA TRP A 95 11.19 -6.91 -11.47
C TRP A 95 11.05 -5.47 -11.00
N CYS A 96 11.68 -5.09 -9.89
CA CYS A 96 11.70 -3.69 -9.45
C CYS A 96 12.37 -2.76 -10.47
N GLY A 97 13.44 -3.22 -11.12
CA GLY A 97 14.05 -2.51 -12.24
C GLY A 97 13.07 -2.30 -13.41
N MET A 98 12.25 -3.31 -13.74
CA MET A 98 11.21 -3.18 -14.75
C MET A 98 10.14 -2.16 -14.36
N LEU A 99 9.67 -2.18 -13.09
CA LEU A 99 8.71 -1.20 -12.58
C LEU A 99 9.28 0.21 -12.61
N LEU A 100 10.56 0.38 -12.27
CA LEU A 100 11.24 1.67 -12.33
C LEU A 100 11.30 2.20 -13.77
N LEU A 101 11.68 1.35 -14.73
CA LEU A 101 11.70 1.72 -16.15
C LEU A 101 10.31 2.11 -16.66
N GLU A 102 9.27 1.41 -16.22
CA GLU A 102 7.90 1.75 -16.58
C GLU A 102 7.45 3.07 -15.97
N ALA A 103 7.76 3.33 -14.70
CA ALA A 103 7.48 4.62 -14.05
C ALA A 103 8.20 5.78 -14.76
N ILE A 104 9.44 5.57 -15.21
CA ILE A 104 10.19 6.54 -16.03
C ILE A 104 9.49 6.79 -17.37
N ARG A 105 9.06 5.72 -18.07
CA ARG A 105 8.34 5.84 -19.35
C ARG A 105 7.01 6.55 -19.20
N ALA A 106 6.29 6.26 -18.13
CA ALA A 106 5.04 6.92 -17.74
C ALA A 106 5.25 8.37 -17.24
N ARG A 107 6.52 8.79 -17.04
CA ARG A 107 6.89 10.10 -16.50
C ARG A 107 6.29 10.38 -15.13
N SER A 108 6.02 9.34 -14.35
CA SER A 108 5.51 9.48 -12.98
C SER A 108 6.67 9.66 -12.01
N VAL A 109 7.03 10.92 -11.75
CA VAL A 109 8.18 11.26 -10.88
C VAL A 109 7.99 10.71 -9.47
N TYR A 110 6.74 10.72 -8.97
CA TYR A 110 6.39 10.15 -7.68
C TYR A 110 6.68 8.64 -7.60
N GLU A 111 6.22 7.87 -8.58
CA GLU A 111 6.44 6.41 -8.61
C GLU A 111 7.92 6.08 -8.81
N VAL A 112 8.64 6.82 -9.66
CA VAL A 112 10.10 6.69 -9.81
C VAL A 112 10.79 6.87 -8.46
N TYR A 113 10.40 7.89 -7.69
CA TYR A 113 10.97 8.16 -6.38
C TYR A 113 10.74 7.01 -5.41
N MET A 114 9.50 6.53 -5.30
CA MET A 114 9.13 5.49 -4.35
C MET A 114 9.73 4.13 -4.72
N ILE A 115 9.69 3.76 -6.00
CA ILE A 115 10.29 2.50 -6.49
C ILE A 115 11.82 2.51 -6.31
N THR A 116 12.47 3.67 -6.43
CA THR A 116 13.91 3.81 -6.14
C THR A 116 14.21 3.43 -4.68
N GLY A 117 13.43 3.94 -3.72
CA GLY A 117 13.56 3.57 -2.31
C GLY A 117 13.38 2.07 -2.07
N THR A 118 12.33 1.48 -2.65
CA THR A 118 12.07 0.03 -2.58
C THR A 118 13.21 -0.79 -3.20
N THR A 119 13.75 -0.35 -4.34
CA THR A 119 14.87 -1.03 -5.02
C THR A 119 16.13 -1.00 -4.19
N LEU A 120 16.44 0.12 -3.54
CA LEU A 120 17.58 0.23 -2.62
C LEU A 120 17.43 -0.72 -1.42
N TRP A 121 16.23 -0.80 -0.82
CA TRP A 121 15.94 -1.73 0.27
C TRP A 121 16.14 -3.20 -0.15
N LEU A 122 15.57 -3.62 -1.28
CA LEU A 122 15.72 -4.98 -1.79
C LEU A 122 17.19 -5.27 -2.13
N ALA A 123 17.90 -4.30 -2.70
CA ALA A 123 19.31 -4.46 -3.06
C ALA A 123 20.19 -4.61 -1.82
N ALA A 124 19.86 -3.88 -0.74
CA ALA A 124 20.56 -3.98 0.53
C ALA A 124 20.39 -5.38 1.14
N ASN A 125 19.14 -5.85 1.24
CA ASN A 125 18.86 -7.20 1.72
C ASN A 125 19.51 -8.27 0.84
N TYR A 126 19.41 -8.14 -0.49
CA TYR A 126 20.05 -9.09 -1.40
C TYR A 126 21.57 -9.13 -1.22
N THR A 127 22.20 -7.97 -1.04
CA THR A 127 23.64 -7.87 -0.78
C THR A 127 24.01 -8.56 0.53
N TRP A 128 23.22 -8.38 1.58
CA TRP A 128 23.41 -9.03 2.88
C TRP A 128 23.44 -10.56 2.75
N MET A 129 22.36 -11.17 2.27
CA MET A 129 22.31 -12.64 2.16
C MET A 129 23.23 -13.20 1.06
N ALA A 130 23.44 -12.49 -0.06
CA ALA A 130 24.40 -12.94 -1.06
C ALA A 130 25.83 -12.95 -0.52
N GLY A 131 26.20 -11.94 0.27
CA GLY A 131 27.50 -11.92 0.91
C GLY A 131 27.64 -12.99 1.99
N GLU A 132 26.59 -13.30 2.75
CA GLU A 132 26.60 -14.40 3.72
C GLU A 132 26.85 -15.75 3.02
N VAL A 133 26.13 -16.04 1.92
CA VAL A 133 26.33 -17.28 1.14
C VAL A 133 27.73 -17.38 0.53
N ILE A 134 28.29 -16.26 0.06
CA ILE A 134 29.57 -16.25 -0.68
C ILE A 134 30.77 -16.20 0.26
N ASN A 135 30.71 -15.36 1.29
CA ASN A 135 31.85 -15.04 2.16
C ASN A 135 31.79 -15.75 3.51
N ASN A 136 30.62 -16.23 3.94
CA ASN A 136 30.39 -16.85 5.25
C ASN A 136 30.96 -16.01 6.41
N ASP A 137 30.79 -14.68 6.31
CA ASP A 137 31.38 -13.70 7.23
C ASP A 137 30.52 -12.42 7.27
N ASP A 138 29.60 -12.36 8.23
CA ASP A 138 28.69 -11.23 8.41
C ASP A 138 29.42 -9.91 8.66
N ALA A 139 30.60 -9.94 9.30
CA ALA A 139 31.34 -8.72 9.61
C ALA A 139 31.77 -7.95 8.35
N LYS A 140 31.90 -8.64 7.21
CA LYS A 140 32.21 -8.00 5.92
C LYS A 140 30.99 -7.50 5.18
N VAL A 141 29.82 -8.10 5.40
CA VAL A 141 28.63 -7.89 4.56
C VAL A 141 27.59 -7.00 5.24
N VAL A 142 27.51 -7.05 6.56
CA VAL A 142 26.61 -6.20 7.36
C VAL A 142 26.88 -4.71 7.08
N PRO A 143 28.11 -4.16 7.17
CA PRO A 143 28.34 -2.74 6.95
C PRO A 143 27.88 -2.19 5.58
N PRO A 144 28.21 -2.81 4.42
CA PRO A 144 27.73 -2.30 3.14
C PRO A 144 26.21 -2.43 2.99
N SER A 145 25.59 -3.50 3.50
CA SER A 145 24.14 -3.65 3.48
C SER A 145 23.43 -2.59 4.35
N ALA A 146 23.94 -2.31 5.55
CA ALA A 146 23.44 -1.28 6.45
C ALA A 146 23.47 0.10 5.78
N ILE A 147 24.58 0.48 5.14
CA ILE A 147 24.70 1.78 4.43
C ILE A 147 23.63 1.90 3.34
N MET A 148 23.34 0.83 2.60
CA MET A 148 22.29 0.83 1.58
C MET A 148 20.90 0.95 2.21
N MET A 149 20.63 0.27 3.33
CA MET A 149 19.37 0.39 4.07
C MET A 149 19.18 1.81 4.63
N GLU A 150 20.21 2.38 5.26
CA GLU A 150 20.21 3.76 5.76
C GLU A 150 19.95 4.76 4.63
N SER A 151 20.54 4.54 3.46
CA SER A 151 20.29 5.36 2.27
C SER A 151 18.83 5.28 1.82
N ALA A 152 18.24 4.08 1.82
CA ALA A 152 16.83 3.89 1.51
C ALA A 152 15.91 4.55 2.56
N ILE A 153 16.26 4.48 3.86
CA ILE A 153 15.52 5.16 4.93
C ILE A 153 15.59 6.67 4.74
N ALA A 154 16.78 7.21 4.53
CA ALA A 154 16.98 8.63 4.28
C ALA A 154 16.19 9.10 3.04
N TRP A 155 16.08 8.26 2.01
CA TRP A 155 15.27 8.53 0.82
C TRP A 155 13.77 8.65 1.16
N PHE A 156 13.19 7.67 1.86
CA PHE A 156 11.79 7.76 2.28
C PHE A 156 11.54 8.91 3.27
N LEU A 157 12.45 9.15 4.22
CA LEU A 157 12.33 10.27 5.16
C LEU A 157 12.41 11.63 4.47
N LEU A 158 13.26 11.78 3.45
CA LEU A 158 13.32 13.00 2.64
C LEU A 158 11.96 13.28 1.98
N TYR A 159 11.27 12.25 1.51
CA TYR A 159 9.89 12.41 1.02
C TYR A 159 8.95 12.92 2.11
N TYR A 160 8.83 12.20 3.23
CA TYR A 160 7.82 12.52 4.25
C TYR A 160 8.10 13.80 5.04
N LEU A 161 9.37 14.15 5.26
CA LEU A 161 9.77 15.30 6.08
C LEU A 161 9.99 16.57 5.26
N VAL A 162 10.29 16.46 3.97
CA VAL A 162 10.61 17.61 3.11
C VAL A 162 9.73 17.65 1.87
N LEU A 163 9.82 16.68 0.96
CA LEU A 163 9.19 16.81 -0.35
C LEU A 163 7.66 16.94 -0.25
N LYS A 164 7.03 16.16 0.62
CA LYS A 164 5.58 16.18 0.83
C LYS A 164 5.09 17.47 1.52
N PRO A 165 5.60 17.89 2.70
CA PRO A 165 5.14 19.14 3.33
C PRO A 165 5.31 20.38 2.46
N PHE A 166 6.35 20.42 1.62
CA PHE A 166 6.60 21.51 0.69
C PHE A 166 5.94 21.32 -0.69
N LYS A 167 5.17 20.24 -0.89
CA LYS A 167 4.49 19.89 -2.15
C LYS A 167 5.43 19.92 -3.37
N LEU A 168 6.68 19.50 -3.17
CA LEU A 168 7.72 19.47 -4.20
C LEU A 168 7.57 18.25 -5.13
N LEU A 169 6.91 17.20 -4.65
CA LEU A 169 6.60 16.02 -5.43
C LEU A 169 5.08 15.83 -5.40
N THR A 170 4.43 16.09 -6.53
CA THR A 170 2.98 15.96 -6.67
C THR A 170 2.62 14.52 -7.04
N ILE A 171 1.60 13.98 -6.38
CA ILE A 171 1.04 12.68 -6.72
C ILE A 171 0.05 12.87 -7.86
N ASP A 172 -0.03 11.90 -8.76
CA ASP A 172 -1.04 11.89 -9.81
C ASP A 172 -2.44 11.77 -9.20
N ASP A 173 -3.24 12.82 -9.35
CA ASP A 173 -4.63 12.88 -8.87
C ASP A 173 -5.47 11.76 -9.47
N GLU A 174 -5.21 11.36 -10.73
CA GLU A 174 -5.99 10.34 -11.40
C GLU A 174 -5.87 8.97 -10.71
N HIS A 175 -4.65 8.56 -10.34
CA HIS A 175 -4.44 7.31 -9.64
C HIS A 175 -5.08 7.33 -8.24
N THR A 176 -4.96 8.45 -7.54
CA THR A 176 -5.58 8.64 -6.22
C THR A 176 -7.10 8.52 -6.28
N GLU A 177 -7.73 9.19 -7.24
CA GLU A 177 -9.19 9.14 -7.42
C GLU A 177 -9.68 7.74 -7.80
N ARG A 178 -8.90 6.98 -8.58
CA ARG A 178 -9.23 5.57 -8.88
C ARG A 178 -9.25 4.71 -7.61
N LEU A 179 -8.29 4.89 -6.70
CA LEU A 179 -8.25 4.16 -5.43
C LEU A 179 -9.41 4.57 -4.50
N ARG A 180 -9.73 5.86 -4.44
CA ARG A 180 -10.89 6.36 -3.68
C ARG A 180 -12.21 5.82 -4.24
N ALA A 181 -12.34 5.75 -5.56
CA ALA A 181 -13.54 5.25 -6.23
C ALA A 181 -13.84 3.77 -5.89
N VAL A 182 -12.83 2.97 -5.56
CA VAL A 182 -13.01 1.58 -5.10
C VAL A 182 -13.14 1.45 -3.58
N GLY A 183 -13.15 2.56 -2.84
CA GLY A 183 -13.34 2.58 -1.39
C GLY A 183 -12.05 2.52 -0.58
N LEU A 184 -10.88 2.65 -1.21
CA LEU A 184 -9.61 2.68 -0.48
C LEU A 184 -9.28 4.09 0.00
N TYR A 185 -9.36 4.24 1.30
CA TYR A 185 -8.99 5.46 1.99
C TYR A 185 -7.94 5.13 3.04
N SER A 186 -6.95 6.00 3.18
CA SER A 186 -6.10 5.95 4.36
C SER A 186 -6.92 6.29 5.60
N ARG A 187 -6.75 5.51 6.67
CA ARG A 187 -7.40 5.78 7.95
C ARG A 187 -6.81 7.02 8.64
N PHE A 188 -5.56 7.34 8.35
CA PHE A 188 -4.87 8.48 8.95
C PHE A 188 -4.89 9.67 8.01
N SER A 189 -5.39 10.81 8.50
CA SER A 189 -5.47 12.06 7.74
C SER A 189 -4.12 12.63 7.32
N PHE A 190 -3.02 12.11 7.87
CA PHE A 190 -1.67 12.47 7.44
C PHE A 190 -1.38 11.99 6.01
N PHE A 191 -1.95 10.86 5.58
CA PHE A 191 -1.74 10.32 4.23
C PHE A 191 -2.84 10.80 3.29
N GLU A 192 -2.45 11.39 2.16
CA GLU A 192 -3.38 11.96 1.19
C GLU A 192 -4.07 10.87 0.35
N ASN A 193 -3.37 9.74 0.17
CA ASN A 193 -3.88 8.58 -0.55
C ASN A 193 -3.34 7.28 0.05
N TRP A 194 -3.86 6.18 -0.50
CA TRP A 194 -3.50 4.83 -0.07
C TRP A 194 -2.03 4.47 -0.36
N ARG A 195 -1.43 4.96 -1.44
CA ARG A 195 -0.03 4.66 -1.80
C ARG A 195 0.94 5.18 -0.77
N GLU A 196 0.74 6.40 -0.28
CA GLU A 196 1.55 6.93 0.82
C GLU A 196 1.44 6.06 2.08
N TYR A 197 0.25 5.54 2.35
CA TYR A 197 0.05 4.67 3.50
C TYR A 197 0.81 3.35 3.35
N GLU A 198 0.82 2.74 2.15
CA GLU A 198 1.66 1.58 1.80
C GLU A 198 3.15 1.87 1.93
N HIS A 199 3.62 3.02 1.46
CA HIS A 199 5.03 3.36 1.53
C HIS A 199 5.51 3.63 2.96
N VAL A 200 4.66 4.11 3.87
CA VAL A 200 5.02 4.16 5.30
C VAL A 200 5.17 2.77 5.88
N HIS A 201 4.32 1.82 5.51
CA HIS A 201 4.53 0.43 5.91
C HIS A 201 5.89 -0.10 5.43
N THR A 202 6.27 0.18 4.18
CA THR A 202 7.61 -0.17 3.65
C THR A 202 8.74 0.53 4.41
N LEU A 203 8.59 1.80 4.78
CA LEU A 203 9.57 2.53 5.59
C LEU A 203 9.74 1.88 6.98
N LEU A 204 8.65 1.56 7.67
CA LEU A 204 8.70 0.89 8.97
C LEU A 204 9.36 -0.49 8.87
N TRP A 205 9.04 -1.25 7.81
CA TRP A 205 9.67 -2.53 7.50
C TRP A 205 11.19 -2.39 7.25
N LEU A 206 11.60 -1.39 6.48
CA LEU A 206 13.00 -1.12 6.24
C LEU A 206 13.75 -0.71 7.53
N CYS A 207 13.10 0.08 8.39
CA CYS A 207 13.69 0.43 9.70
C CYS A 207 13.88 -0.81 10.57
N LYS A 208 12.92 -1.75 10.59
CA LYS A 208 13.12 -3.01 11.32
C LYS A 208 14.22 -3.87 10.71
N ASP A 209 14.36 -3.90 9.38
CA ASP A 209 15.41 -4.67 8.70
C ASP A 209 16.79 -4.13 9.07
N LEU A 210 16.96 -2.80 9.11
CA LEU A 210 18.20 -2.18 9.57
C LEU A 210 18.49 -2.53 11.03
N CYS A 211 17.48 -2.50 11.90
CA CYS A 211 17.67 -2.84 13.31
C CYS A 211 18.05 -4.31 13.50
N TRP A 212 17.49 -5.22 12.69
CA TRP A 212 17.87 -6.63 12.70
C TRP A 212 19.30 -6.81 12.18
N ASN A 213 19.65 -6.17 11.07
CA ASN A 213 20.99 -6.20 10.49
C ASN A 213 22.08 -5.66 11.44
N GLN A 214 21.73 -4.76 12.36
CA GLN A 214 22.64 -4.16 13.36
C GLN A 214 22.51 -4.80 14.75
N ASP A 215 21.78 -5.90 14.91
CA ASP A 215 21.53 -6.57 16.18
C ASP A 215 20.97 -5.64 17.28
N GLN A 216 20.02 -4.77 16.92
CA GLN A 216 19.41 -3.79 17.83
C GLN A 216 17.99 -4.22 18.27
N PRO A 217 17.85 -4.95 19.39
CA PRO A 217 16.57 -5.55 19.79
C PRO A 217 15.49 -4.52 20.13
N ILE A 218 15.83 -3.45 20.86
CA ILE A 218 14.84 -2.48 21.34
C ILE A 218 14.27 -1.67 20.15
N PRO A 219 15.09 -1.04 19.28
CA PRO A 219 14.60 -0.39 18.07
C PRO A 219 13.82 -1.34 17.16
N TRP A 220 14.27 -2.60 17.03
CA TRP A 220 13.56 -3.60 16.23
C TRP A 220 12.11 -3.79 16.70
N VAL A 221 11.87 -3.93 18.02
CA VAL A 221 10.52 -4.04 18.59
C VAL A 221 9.68 -2.78 18.30
N ILE A 222 10.29 -1.59 18.43
CA ILE A 222 9.62 -0.31 18.18
C ILE A 222 9.10 -0.21 16.74
N PHE A 223 9.84 -0.75 15.76
CA PHE A 223 9.43 -0.70 14.36
C PHE A 223 8.55 -1.87 13.92
N ILE A 224 8.77 -3.08 14.43
CA ILE A 224 8.00 -4.25 13.96
C ILE A 224 6.54 -4.20 14.41
N ILE A 225 6.25 -3.74 15.63
CA ILE A 225 4.88 -3.63 16.16
C ILE A 225 3.99 -2.75 15.25
N PRO A 226 4.34 -1.47 14.96
CA PRO A 226 3.52 -0.65 14.08
C PRO A 226 3.47 -1.20 12.66
N THR A 227 4.53 -1.87 12.18
CA THR A 227 4.51 -2.52 10.85
C THR A 227 3.43 -3.60 10.77
N LEU A 228 3.38 -4.51 11.75
CA LEU A 228 2.35 -5.56 11.81
C LEU A 228 0.94 -4.99 11.94
N LEU A 229 0.76 -3.92 12.73
CA LEU A 229 -0.55 -3.26 12.89
C LEU A 229 -1.03 -2.62 11.59
N VAL A 230 -0.14 -1.95 10.84
CA VAL A 230 -0.49 -1.36 9.55
C VAL A 230 -0.79 -2.45 8.51
N GLY A 231 0.00 -3.53 8.46
CA GLY A 231 -0.28 -4.68 7.58
C GLY A 231 -1.64 -5.33 7.89
N LEU A 232 -1.98 -5.49 9.17
CA LEU A 232 -3.28 -5.99 9.59
C LEU A 232 -4.42 -5.03 9.21
N ASP A 233 -4.20 -3.72 9.31
CA ASP A 233 -5.17 -2.71 8.88
C ASP A 233 -5.41 -2.76 7.37
N PHE A 234 -4.38 -3.01 6.54
CA PHE A 234 -4.56 -3.24 5.10
C PHE A 234 -5.50 -4.41 4.81
N VAL A 235 -5.30 -5.54 5.50
CA VAL A 235 -6.18 -6.71 5.40
C VAL A 235 -7.60 -6.34 5.85
N TYR A 236 -7.74 -5.66 6.98
CA TYR A 236 -9.05 -5.26 7.50
C TYR A 236 -9.82 -4.34 6.55
N ILE A 237 -9.17 -3.29 6.03
CA ILE A 237 -9.81 -2.32 5.13
C ILE A 237 -10.24 -3.00 3.84
N THR A 238 -9.36 -3.80 3.23
CA THR A 238 -9.68 -4.50 1.99
C THR A 238 -10.70 -5.62 2.16
N TRP A 239 -10.73 -6.30 3.31
CA TRP A 239 -11.77 -7.28 3.65
C TRP A 239 -13.16 -6.64 3.75
N ASN A 240 -13.25 -5.45 4.34
CA ASN A 240 -14.53 -4.74 4.49
C ASN A 240 -14.95 -3.98 3.23
N THR A 241 -14.03 -3.76 2.29
CA THR A 241 -14.33 -3.07 1.04
C THR A 241 -14.88 -4.06 0.02
N LYS A 242 -16.19 -4.01 -0.22
CA LYS A 242 -16.85 -4.83 -1.24
C LYS A 242 -16.10 -4.65 -2.57
N ARG A 243 -15.79 -5.75 -3.26
CA ARG A 243 -15.07 -5.80 -4.57
C ARG A 243 -13.53 -5.76 -4.51
N MET A 244 -12.92 -5.81 -3.34
CA MET A 244 -11.45 -5.81 -3.17
C MET A 244 -10.86 -7.17 -2.77
N PHE A 245 -11.47 -8.26 -3.23
CA PHE A 245 -11.04 -9.61 -2.86
C PHE A 245 -9.57 -9.90 -3.27
N ILE A 246 -9.17 -9.43 -4.46
CA ILE A 246 -7.81 -9.62 -4.98
C ILE A 246 -6.79 -8.90 -4.08
N ASP A 247 -7.02 -7.63 -3.80
CA ASP A 247 -6.21 -6.83 -2.89
C ASP A 247 -6.16 -7.41 -1.49
N CYS A 248 -7.29 -7.92 -0.98
CA CYS A 248 -7.34 -8.59 0.30
C CYS A 248 -6.45 -9.83 0.33
N CYS A 249 -6.46 -10.67 -0.71
CA CYS A 249 -5.52 -11.80 -0.84
C CYS A 249 -4.06 -11.34 -0.88
N HIS A 250 -3.76 -10.24 -1.58
CA HIS A 250 -2.42 -9.67 -1.64
C HIS A 250 -1.94 -9.16 -0.28
N TYR A 251 -2.74 -8.35 0.41
CA TYR A 251 -2.38 -7.84 1.74
C TYR A 251 -2.36 -8.94 2.79
N ALA A 252 -3.21 -9.96 2.69
CA ALA A 252 -3.15 -11.12 3.57
C ALA A 252 -1.84 -11.90 3.38
N SER A 253 -1.43 -12.11 2.13
CA SER A 253 -0.13 -12.70 1.79
C SER A 253 1.02 -11.85 2.33
N GLN A 254 1.00 -10.53 2.09
CA GLN A 254 2.01 -9.60 2.58
C GLN A 254 2.08 -9.58 4.12
N PHE A 255 0.93 -9.57 4.80
CA PHE A 255 0.87 -9.60 6.26
C PHE A 255 1.46 -10.90 6.83
N LEU A 256 1.11 -12.06 6.26
CA LEU A 256 1.69 -13.35 6.67
C LEU A 256 3.19 -13.41 6.40
N TRP A 257 3.65 -12.82 5.30
CA TRP A 257 5.07 -12.70 4.99
C TRP A 257 5.83 -11.84 6.01
N VAL A 258 5.27 -10.67 6.33
CA VAL A 258 5.78 -9.75 7.37
C VAL A 258 5.84 -10.46 8.72
N ALA A 259 4.78 -11.18 9.10
CA ALA A 259 4.71 -11.94 10.34
C ALA A 259 5.71 -13.10 10.40
N GLY A 260 5.90 -13.84 9.30
CA GLY A 260 6.87 -14.93 9.24
C GLY A 260 8.30 -14.44 9.45
N ASN A 261 8.70 -13.40 8.72
CA ASN A 261 10.00 -12.75 8.91
C ASN A 261 10.15 -12.13 10.31
N ALA A 262 9.08 -11.60 10.91
CA ALA A 262 9.12 -11.10 12.28
C ALA A 262 9.40 -12.22 13.29
N LEU A 263 8.77 -13.40 13.12
CA LEU A 263 9.04 -14.58 13.95
C LEU A 263 10.49 -15.03 13.83
N TRP A 264 11.02 -15.07 12.60
CA TRP A 264 12.41 -15.44 12.36
C TRP A 264 13.39 -14.46 13.04
N ALA A 265 13.26 -13.17 12.76
CA ALA A 265 14.11 -12.14 13.35
C ALA A 265 14.00 -12.12 14.89
N MET A 266 12.81 -12.38 15.46
CA MET A 266 12.65 -12.50 16.90
C MET A 266 13.47 -13.65 17.50
N GLY A 267 13.55 -14.78 16.78
CA GLY A 267 14.40 -15.90 17.17
C GLY A 267 15.87 -15.52 17.25
N GLU A 268 16.38 -14.80 16.25
CA GLU A 268 17.81 -14.42 16.20
C GLU A 268 18.16 -13.27 17.16
N VAL A 269 17.33 -12.23 17.20
CA VAL A 269 17.59 -11.02 17.99
C VAL A 269 17.51 -11.26 19.51
N PHE A 270 16.72 -12.24 19.96
CA PHE A 270 16.50 -12.50 21.39
C PHE A 270 17.09 -13.82 21.90
N ASP A 271 17.54 -14.74 21.04
CA ASP A 271 18.18 -15.98 21.46
C ASP A 271 19.71 -15.83 21.56
N PHE A 272 20.17 -15.19 22.64
CA PHE A 272 21.59 -14.90 22.91
C PHE A 272 22.50 -16.13 23.07
N LYS A 273 21.97 -17.36 23.03
CA LYS A 273 22.71 -18.58 23.41
C LYS A 273 23.25 -19.42 22.26
N TYR A 274 22.80 -19.21 21.03
CA TYR A 274 23.16 -20.06 19.90
C TYR A 274 23.77 -19.21 18.78
N SER A 275 25.11 -19.15 18.73
CA SER A 275 25.84 -18.64 17.55
C SER A 275 25.57 -19.54 16.35
N ASP A 276 25.28 -18.93 15.19
CA ASP A 276 24.64 -19.55 14.03
C ASP A 276 25.47 -20.58 13.22
N ASP A 277 26.73 -20.81 13.56
CA ASP A 277 27.68 -21.41 12.60
C ASP A 277 27.55 -22.92 12.32
N ASP A 278 26.79 -23.71 13.08
CA ASP A 278 26.86 -25.19 12.99
C ASP A 278 25.53 -25.94 12.88
N GLN A 279 24.40 -25.26 12.58
CA GLN A 279 23.11 -25.95 12.61
C GLN A 279 22.76 -26.66 11.29
N PRO A 280 22.29 -27.93 11.35
CA PRO A 280 21.86 -28.65 10.17
C PRO A 280 20.60 -28.00 9.58
N PRO A 281 20.39 -28.13 8.26
CA PRO A 281 19.27 -27.52 7.58
C PRO A 281 17.94 -27.87 8.26
N HIS A 282 17.01 -26.92 8.27
CA HIS A 282 15.73 -27.05 8.99
C HIS A 282 14.54 -27.29 8.04
N PRO A 283 14.39 -28.52 7.51
CA PRO A 283 13.32 -28.82 6.55
C PRO A 283 11.93 -28.61 7.17
N LEU A 284 11.08 -27.90 6.45
CA LEU A 284 9.72 -27.50 6.81
C LEU A 284 8.87 -28.67 7.31
N PHE A 285 9.05 -29.84 6.71
CA PHE A 285 8.26 -31.05 6.98
C PHE A 285 8.87 -31.96 8.07
N HIS A 286 10.04 -31.61 8.63
CA HIS A 286 10.65 -32.33 9.75
C HIS A 286 11.09 -31.33 10.83
N PRO A 287 10.15 -30.87 11.70
CA PRO A 287 10.47 -29.91 12.74
C PRO A 287 11.51 -30.49 13.70
N THR A 288 12.64 -29.81 13.83
CA THR A 288 13.61 -30.06 14.91
C THR A 288 13.28 -29.17 16.10
N ALA A 289 13.58 -29.62 17.32
CA ALA A 289 13.36 -28.80 18.52
C ALA A 289 14.16 -27.49 18.47
N GLU A 290 15.33 -27.52 17.83
CA GLU A 290 16.22 -26.39 17.61
C GLU A 290 15.62 -25.35 16.65
N ALA A 291 15.11 -25.78 15.49
CA ALA A 291 14.45 -24.90 14.53
C ALA A 291 13.18 -24.24 15.10
N ALA A 292 12.46 -24.98 15.96
CA ALA A 292 11.30 -24.46 16.66
C ALA A 292 11.69 -23.43 17.74
N HIS A 293 12.81 -23.66 18.46
CA HIS A 293 13.33 -22.73 19.46
C HIS A 293 13.78 -21.40 18.83
N LYS A 294 14.54 -21.47 17.74
CA LYS A 294 14.96 -20.30 16.95
C LYS A 294 13.84 -19.65 16.12
N MET A 295 12.60 -20.11 16.27
CA MET A 295 11.43 -19.62 15.50
C MET A 295 11.53 -19.79 13.97
N ARG A 296 12.62 -20.34 13.42
CA ARG A 296 12.80 -20.57 11.97
C ARG A 296 11.71 -21.48 11.42
N TRP A 297 11.36 -22.57 12.10
CA TRP A 297 10.28 -23.46 11.64
C TRP A 297 8.93 -22.74 11.60
N TRP A 298 8.61 -21.95 12.63
CA TRP A 298 7.37 -21.17 12.69
C TRP A 298 7.32 -20.09 11.60
N SER A 299 8.45 -19.44 11.33
CA SER A 299 8.59 -18.52 10.21
C SER A 299 8.31 -19.21 8.88
N SER A 300 8.93 -20.36 8.61
CA SER A 300 8.73 -21.10 7.36
C SER A 300 7.28 -21.55 7.17
N VAL A 301 6.59 -21.97 8.24
CA VAL A 301 5.15 -22.27 8.19
C VAL A 301 4.35 -21.02 7.82
N CYS A 302 4.64 -19.88 8.45
CA CYS A 302 3.96 -18.62 8.16
C CYS A 302 4.21 -18.12 6.72
N LEU A 303 5.45 -18.23 6.24
CA LEU A 303 5.85 -17.90 4.87
C LEU A 303 5.20 -18.84 3.84
N PHE A 304 5.09 -20.14 4.16
CA PHE A 304 4.35 -21.08 3.33
C PHE A 304 2.85 -20.72 3.26
N CYS A 305 2.25 -20.35 4.39
CA CYS A 305 0.87 -19.84 4.43
C CYS A 305 0.71 -18.55 3.61
N ALA A 306 1.71 -17.67 3.57
CA ALA A 306 1.69 -16.46 2.75
C ALA A 306 1.59 -16.76 1.24
N ILE A 307 2.07 -17.91 0.78
CA ILE A 307 1.98 -18.33 -0.63
C ILE A 307 0.56 -18.80 -0.98
N VAL A 308 -0.22 -19.33 -0.03
CA VAL A 308 -1.54 -19.91 -0.30
C VAL A 308 -2.51 -18.92 -0.94
N PRO A 309 -2.72 -17.68 -0.42
CA PRO A 309 -3.58 -16.69 -1.07
C PRO A 309 -3.13 -16.37 -2.51
N LEU A 310 -1.82 -16.36 -2.77
CA LEU A 310 -1.26 -16.08 -4.10
C LEU A 310 -1.51 -17.24 -5.06
N VAL A 311 -1.33 -18.48 -4.62
CA VAL A 311 -1.64 -19.68 -5.41
C VAL A 311 -3.12 -19.72 -5.76
N LEU A 312 -4.00 -19.48 -4.80
CA LEU A 312 -5.44 -19.40 -5.05
C LEU A 312 -5.76 -18.29 -6.05
N LEU A 313 -5.12 -17.13 -5.92
CA LEU A 313 -5.34 -16.02 -6.83
C LEU A 313 -4.83 -16.31 -8.26
N TYR A 314 -3.59 -16.76 -8.43
CA TYR A 314 -2.96 -16.85 -9.74
C TYR A 314 -3.16 -18.20 -10.45
N LEU A 315 -3.33 -19.30 -9.72
CA LEU A 315 -3.51 -20.63 -10.33
C LEU A 315 -4.98 -21.04 -10.45
N VAL A 316 -5.85 -20.50 -9.61
CA VAL A 316 -7.28 -20.83 -9.64
C VAL A 316 -8.07 -19.66 -10.17
N TRP A 317 -8.04 -18.54 -9.46
CA TRP A 317 -8.92 -17.42 -9.75
C TRP A 317 -8.59 -16.75 -11.11
N TYR A 318 -7.30 -16.56 -11.43
CA TYR A 318 -6.88 -15.94 -12.68
C TYR A 318 -7.28 -16.76 -13.92
N PRO A 319 -6.99 -18.07 -14.03
CA PRO A 319 -7.48 -18.88 -15.15
C PRO A 319 -9.00 -18.90 -15.25
N LEU A 320 -9.72 -19.03 -14.14
CA LEU A 320 -11.18 -19.01 -14.14
C LEU A 320 -11.75 -17.67 -14.63
N THR A 321 -11.06 -16.56 -14.33
CA THR A 321 -11.41 -15.22 -14.83
C THR A 321 -11.13 -15.11 -16.33
N CYS A 322 -9.97 -15.56 -16.79
CA CYS A 322 -9.59 -15.58 -18.21
C CYS A 322 -10.50 -16.47 -19.06
N LEU A 323 -10.99 -17.57 -18.50
CA LEU A 323 -11.98 -18.47 -19.11
C LEU A 323 -13.42 -17.95 -19.00
N GLU A 324 -13.60 -16.75 -18.42
CA GLU A 324 -14.91 -16.12 -18.28
C GLU A 324 -15.92 -16.96 -17.46
N LEU A 325 -15.43 -17.90 -16.64
CA LEU A 325 -16.26 -18.76 -15.80
C LEU A 325 -16.74 -18.01 -14.55
N ILE A 326 -15.97 -17.02 -14.11
CA ILE A 326 -16.38 -16.04 -13.08
C ILE A 326 -17.05 -14.85 -13.80
N LYS A 327 -18.21 -15.09 -14.42
CA LYS A 327 -18.97 -14.03 -15.14
C LYS A 327 -20.27 -13.57 -14.48
N ALA A 328 -20.70 -14.17 -13.37
CA ALA A 328 -22.14 -14.15 -13.04
C ALA A 328 -22.57 -13.47 -11.72
N ALA A 329 -21.71 -13.28 -10.72
CA ALA A 329 -22.17 -12.77 -9.42
C ALA A 329 -22.31 -11.22 -9.36
N ASP A 330 -21.42 -10.48 -10.05
CA ASP A 330 -21.35 -9.01 -9.93
C ASP A 330 -22.13 -8.23 -11.00
N ILE A 331 -22.57 -8.87 -12.09
CA ILE A 331 -23.32 -8.17 -13.17
C ILE A 331 -24.76 -7.88 -12.73
N GLU A 332 -25.40 -8.79 -12.00
CA GLU A 332 -26.78 -8.58 -11.53
C GLU A 332 -26.86 -7.44 -10.50
N GLU A 333 -25.89 -7.34 -9.58
CA GLU A 333 -25.85 -6.25 -8.60
C GLU A 333 -25.53 -4.89 -9.26
N ASN A 334 -24.65 -4.87 -10.27
CA ASN A 334 -24.34 -3.64 -11.02
C ASN A 334 -25.44 -3.20 -11.99
N LYS A 335 -26.34 -4.09 -12.43
CA LYS A 335 -27.54 -3.67 -13.20
C LYS A 335 -28.45 -2.77 -12.35
N HIS A 336 -28.56 -3.04 -11.05
CA HIS A 336 -29.34 -2.22 -10.13
C HIS A 336 -28.68 -0.86 -9.90
N VAL A 337 -27.37 -0.83 -9.65
CA VAL A 337 -26.59 0.40 -9.45
C VAL A 337 -26.51 1.25 -10.73
N LYS A 338 -26.42 0.65 -11.92
CA LYS A 338 -26.49 1.40 -13.19
C LYS A 338 -27.83 2.08 -13.40
N ASN A 339 -28.93 1.45 -13.00
CA ASN A 339 -30.26 2.04 -13.13
C ASN A 339 -30.45 3.23 -12.16
N VAL A 340 -29.85 3.17 -10.97
CA VAL A 340 -29.86 4.25 -9.97
C VAL A 340 -28.93 5.41 -10.35
N LEU A 341 -27.70 5.13 -10.81
CA LEU A 341 -26.70 6.17 -11.10
C LEU A 341 -26.84 6.82 -12.48
N PHE A 342 -27.36 6.11 -13.48
CA PHE A 342 -27.45 6.63 -14.86
C PHE A 342 -28.88 6.97 -15.29
N GLY A 343 -29.81 7.09 -14.34
CA GLY A 343 -31.12 7.73 -14.57
C GLY A 343 -31.93 7.12 -15.71
N CYS A 344 -31.83 5.81 -15.91
CA CYS A 344 -32.66 5.11 -16.90
C CYS A 344 -33.94 4.53 -16.28
N GLY A 345 -34.17 4.77 -14.98
CA GLY A 345 -35.44 4.58 -14.29
C GLY A 345 -36.16 5.91 -14.11
N ASP A 346 -37.50 5.89 -14.14
CA ASP A 346 -38.37 7.06 -13.98
C ASP A 346 -37.91 7.94 -12.80
N ALA A 347 -37.82 9.25 -13.02
CA ALA A 347 -37.31 10.24 -12.05
C ALA A 347 -38.05 10.26 -10.70
N LYS A 348 -39.18 9.54 -10.58
CA LYS A 348 -39.93 9.35 -9.33
C LYS A 348 -39.22 8.44 -8.33
N ASP A 349 -38.53 7.40 -8.79
CA ASP A 349 -37.96 6.38 -7.90
C ASP A 349 -36.68 6.87 -7.18
N VAL A 350 -35.99 7.87 -7.74
CA VAL A 350 -34.77 8.44 -7.15
C VAL A 350 -35.08 9.42 -6.00
N ALA A 351 -36.22 10.12 -6.06
CA ALA A 351 -36.62 11.06 -5.02
C ALA A 351 -36.95 10.35 -3.69
N ASP A 352 -37.60 9.18 -3.78
CA ASP A 352 -38.03 8.42 -2.59
C ASP A 352 -36.85 7.76 -1.86
N ILE A 353 -35.78 7.37 -2.58
CA ILE A 353 -34.58 6.74 -1.98
C ILE A 353 -33.69 7.78 -1.27
N VAL A 354 -33.57 8.99 -1.83
CA VAL A 354 -32.75 10.06 -1.23
C VAL A 354 -33.38 10.60 0.07
N GLU A 355 -34.71 10.55 0.22
CA GLU A 355 -35.37 10.91 1.48
C GLU A 355 -35.15 9.89 2.62
N GLU A 356 -34.84 8.62 2.32
CA GLU A 356 -34.62 7.59 3.35
C GLU A 356 -33.18 7.55 3.89
N GLU A 357 -32.16 7.81 3.07
CA GLU A 357 -30.75 7.65 3.50
C GLU A 357 -30.10 8.89 4.14
N VAL A 358 -30.72 10.09 4.06
CA VAL A 358 -30.13 11.34 4.59
C VAL A 358 -30.57 11.64 6.04
N LYS A 359 -31.02 10.64 6.82
CA LYS A 359 -31.13 10.80 8.28
C LYS A 359 -29.79 10.40 8.94
N PRO A 360 -28.96 11.37 9.37
CA PRO A 360 -27.77 11.04 10.16
C PRO A 360 -28.21 10.32 11.44
N PRO A 361 -27.43 9.33 11.93
CA PRO A 361 -27.72 8.68 13.19
C PRO A 361 -27.72 9.76 14.29
N LEU A 362 -28.88 9.98 14.88
CA LEU A 362 -29.04 10.83 16.06
C LEU A 362 -28.09 10.31 17.15
N ALA A 363 -26.98 11.03 17.33
CA ALA A 363 -26.10 10.83 18.47
C ALA A 363 -26.92 11.09 19.73
N HIS A 364 -27.23 10.03 20.47
CA HIS A 364 -27.71 10.10 21.84
C HIS A 364 -26.58 10.64 22.73
N VAL A 365 -26.38 11.96 22.72
CA VAL A 365 -25.59 12.67 23.72
C VAL A 365 -26.42 12.71 25.00
N LYS A 366 -26.20 11.73 25.88
CA LYS A 366 -26.62 11.84 27.28
C LYS A 366 -25.85 13.02 27.90
N SER A 367 -26.55 14.10 28.19
CA SER A 367 -26.06 15.17 29.06
C SER A 367 -25.70 14.58 30.42
N ILE A 368 -24.41 14.48 30.72
CA ILE A 368 -23.94 14.22 32.07
C ILE A 368 -24.18 15.51 32.86
N GLY A 369 -25.16 15.45 33.76
CA GLY A 369 -25.44 16.52 34.71
C GLY A 369 -24.27 16.69 35.66
N THR A 370 -23.75 17.92 35.71
CA THR A 370 -22.86 18.41 36.74
C THR A 370 -23.67 18.57 38.03
N ASN A 371 -23.51 17.63 38.96
CA ASN A 371 -23.89 17.79 40.35
C ASN A 371 -22.66 17.56 41.23
N ALA A 372 -22.25 18.64 41.89
CA ALA A 372 -21.64 18.74 43.22
C ALA A 372 -20.64 17.65 43.67
N LEU A 373 -19.36 18.03 43.79
CA LEU A 373 -18.63 18.16 45.07
C LEU A 373 -17.29 18.87 44.86
#